data_AF-A0A8T0VFZ8-F1
#
_entry.id   AF-A0A8T0VFZ8-F1
#
_cell.length_a   1.000
_cell.length_b   1.000
_cell.length_c   1.000
_cell.angle_alpha   90.00
_cell.angle_beta   90.00
_cell.angle_gamma   90.00
#
_symmetry.space_group_name_H-M   'P 1'
#
loop_
_entity.id
_entity.type
_entity.pdbx_description
1 polymer ?
#
loop_
_entity_poly.entity_id
_entity_poly.type
_entity_poly.pdbx_seq_one_letter_code
_entity_poly.pdbx_strand_id
1 'polypeptide(L)' 'MDPQQPEPVSYLCGDCGAENTLKPGDVIQCRECGYRILYKKRTRRSKTTPAPSLSSSSI' A
#
# COMPACT_ATOMS: atom_id res chain seq x y z
N MET A 1 -27.64 -8.43 4.31
CA MET A 1 -26.17 -8.32 4.41
C MET A 1 -25.76 -7.18 3.51
N ASP A 2 -25.27 -6.07 4.07
CA ASP A 2 -24.81 -4.93 3.28
C ASP A 2 -23.45 -5.28 2.64
N PRO A 3 -23.28 -5.15 1.32
CA PRO A 3 -22.00 -5.42 0.68
C PRO A 3 -21.00 -4.34 1.11
N GLN A 4 -20.08 -4.71 2.00
CA GLN A 4 -18.98 -3.84 2.44
C GLN A 4 -18.26 -3.28 1.21
N GLN A 5 -18.44 -1.98 0.97
CA GLN A 5 -17.77 -1.29 -0.13
C GLN A 5 -16.25 -1.41 0.05
N PRO A 6 -15.49 -1.72 -1.01
CA PRO A 6 -14.04 -1.81 -0.93
C PRO A 6 -13.47 -0.44 -0.54
N GLU A 7 -12.70 -0.39 0.55
CA GLU A 7 -12.04 0.85 0.99
C GLU A 7 -11.15 1.41 -0.13
N PRO A 8 -11.13 2.74 -0.32
CA PRO A 8 -10.28 3.38 -1.31
C PRO A 8 -8.80 3.10 -1.02
N VAL A 9 -8.07 2.59 -2.02
CA VAL A 9 -6.65 2.25 -1.91
C VAL A 9 -5.81 3.47 -2.30
N SER A 10 -4.99 3.96 -1.36
CA SER A 10 -3.99 4.99 -1.64
C SER A 10 -2.74 4.40 -2.30
N TYR A 11 -2.31 5.02 -3.39
CA TYR A 11 -1.04 4.73 -4.08
C TYR A 11 -0.04 5.88 -3.88
N LEU A 12 1.24 5.61 -4.03
CA LEU A 12 2.34 6.57 -3.89
C LEU A 12 3.08 6.71 -5.22
N CYS A 13 3.34 7.93 -5.68
CA CYS A 13 4.12 8.16 -6.88
C CYS A 13 5.58 7.74 -6.72
N GLY A 14 6.12 7.05 -7.72
CA GLY A 14 7.51 6.60 -7.69
C GLY A 14 8.55 7.71 -7.85
N ASP A 15 8.15 8.88 -8.35
CA ASP A 15 9.06 10.00 -8.62
C ASP A 15 8.94 11.10 -7.54
N CYS A 16 7.75 11.65 -7.33
CA CYS A 16 7.52 12.72 -6.36
C CYS A 16 7.05 12.25 -4.97
N GLY A 17 6.75 10.95 -4.78
CA GLY A 17 6.26 10.41 -3.50
C GLY A 17 4.82 10.81 -3.14
N ALA A 18 4.14 11.57 -4.00
CA ALA A 18 2.76 12.01 -3.85
C ALA A 18 1.77 10.87 -3.60
N GLU A 19 0.79 11.09 -2.72
CA GLU A 19 -0.31 10.15 -2.53
C GLU A 19 -1.40 10.38 -3.58
N ASN A 20 -1.75 9.32 -4.31
CA ASN A 20 -2.77 9.32 -5.35
C ASN A 20 -3.86 8.30 -5.04
N THR A 21 -5.11 8.75 -5.03
CA THR A 21 -6.29 7.90 -4.84
C THR A 21 -6.88 7.59 -6.22
N LEU A 22 -6.78 6.33 -6.64
CA LEU A 22 -7.29 5.86 -7.93
C LEU A 22 -8.44 4.88 -7.72
N LYS A 23 -9.50 5.01 -8.52
CA LYS A 23 -10.60 4.05 -8.59
C LYS A 23 -10.29 2.97 -9.64
N PRO A 24 -10.91 1.79 -9.55
CA PRO A 24 -10.83 0.80 -10.61
C PRO A 24 -11.30 1.40 -11.94
N GLY A 25 -10.46 1.32 -12.98
CA GLY A 25 -10.75 1.89 -14.30
C GLY A 25 -10.21 3.29 -14.55
N ASP A 26 -9.69 3.99 -13.52
CA ASP A 26 -8.99 5.27 -13.73
C ASP A 26 -7.64 5.06 -14.42
N VAL A 27 -7.21 6.07 -15.19
CA VAL A 27 -5.87 6.10 -15.81
C VAL A 27 -4.81 6.20 -14.72
N ILE A 28 -3.78 5.35 -14.83
CA ILE A 28 -2.64 5.33 -13.91
C ILE A 28 -1.73 6.52 -14.24
N GLN A 29 -1.94 7.64 -13.55
CA GLN A 29 -1.13 8.85 -13.68
C GLN A 29 -1.10 9.64 -12.37
N CYS A 30 0.07 10.10 -11.98
CA CYS A 30 0.24 11.02 -10.87
C CYS A 30 -0.33 12.40 -11.24
N ARG A 31 -1.14 12.97 -10.34
CA ARG A 31 -1.80 14.28 -10.54
C ARG A 31 -0.84 15.47 -10.42
N GLU A 32 0.31 15.29 -9.77
CA GLU A 32 1.27 16.36 -9.52
C GLU A 32 2.37 16.42 -10.58
N CYS A 33 2.95 15.28 -10.96
CA CYS A 33 4.09 15.24 -11.89
C CYS A 33 3.83 14.54 -13.23
N GLY A 34 2.65 13.94 -13.42
CA GLY A 34 2.32 13.22 -14.67
C GLY A 34 3.02 11.86 -14.83
N TYR A 35 3.85 11.45 -13.86
CA TYR A 35 4.50 10.14 -13.87
C TYR A 35 3.48 9.00 -13.76
N ARG A 36 3.75 7.87 -14.41
CA ARG A 36 2.76 6.78 -14.60
C ARG A 36 3.01 5.54 -13.73
N ILE A 37 4.06 5.55 -12.90
CA ILE A 37 4.34 4.44 -11.98
C ILE A 37 3.96 4.85 -10.56
N LEU A 38 3.03 4.11 -9.98
CA LEU A 38 2.52 4.31 -8.62
C LEU A 38 2.68 3.01 -7.82
N TYR A 39 3.13 3.10 -6.57
CA TYR A 39 3.28 1.99 -5.62
C TYR A 39 2.08 1.91 -4.68
N LYS A 40 1.63 0.71 -4.31
CA LYS A 40 0.58 0.56 -3.30
C LYS A 40 1.12 0.85 -1.90
N LYS A 41 0.43 1.69 -1.11
CA LYS A 41 0.84 2.00 0.26
C LYS A 41 0.78 0.74 1.15
N ARG A 42 1.80 0.56 2.01
CA ARG A 42 1.87 -0.57 2.94
C ARG A 42 0.78 -0.45 4.02
N THR A 43 0.00 -1.50 4.23
CA THR A 43 -1.00 -1.54 5.31
C THR A 43 -0.34 -1.73 6.68
N ARG A 44 -0.89 -1.12 7.72
CA ARG A 44 -0.43 -1.31 9.12
C ARG A 44 -0.71 -2.70 9.69
N ARG A 45 -1.48 -3.55 8.98
CA ARG A 45 -1.64 -4.96 9.32
C ARG A 45 -0.26 -5.62 9.24
N SER A 46 0.36 -5.83 10.40
CA SER A 46 1.53 -6.69 10.52
C SER A 46 1.18 -7.99 9.83
N LYS A 47 1.97 -8.38 8.83
CA LYS A 47 1.87 -9.74 8.31
C LYS A 47 2.25 -10.61 9.49
N THR A 48 1.27 -11.12 10.24
CA THR A 48 1.48 -12.10 11.30
C THR A 48 1.91 -13.41 10.62
N THR A 49 3.12 -13.43 10.07
CA THR A 49 3.92 -14.64 10.18
C THR A 49 4.26 -14.76 11.66
N PRO A 50 3.88 -15.85 12.35
CA PRO A 50 4.39 -16.07 13.70
C PRO A 50 5.91 -16.00 13.61
N ALA A 51 6.51 -15.05 14.32
CA ALA A 51 7.96 -14.97 14.40
C ALA A 51 8.46 -16.32 14.95
N PRO A 52 9.44 -16.99 14.32
CA PRO A 52 10.12 -18.07 15.01
C PRO A 52 10.69 -17.45 16.28
N SER A 53 10.27 -17.99 17.43
CA SER A 53 10.80 -17.63 18.74
C SER A 53 12.32 -17.80 18.69
N LEU A 54 13.04 -16.71 18.45
CA LEU A 54 14.47 -16.63 18.68
C LEU A 54 14.64 -16.74 20.19
N SER A 55 14.74 -17.97 20.69
CA SER A 55 15.34 -18.23 21.97
C SER A 55 16.79 -17.75 21.87
N SER A 56 17.07 -16.59 22.44
CA SER A 56 18.44 -16.16 22.74
C SER A 56 19.11 -17.25 23.57
N SER A 57 19.84 -18.14 22.92
CA SER A 57 20.88 -18.93 23.57
C SER A 57 22.09 -18.04 23.67
N SER A 58 22.32 -17.49 24.86
CA SER A 58 23.58 -16.87 25.25
C SER A 58 24.73 -17.84 25.02
N ILE A 59 25.73 -17.41 24.28
CA ILE A 59 27.13 -17.84 24.41
C ILE A 59 27.91 -16.61 24.85
#